data_AF-S4MN79-F1
#
_entry.id   AF-S4MN79-F1
#
_cell.length_a   1.000
_cell.length_b   1.000
_cell.length_c   1.000
_cell.angle_alpha   90.00
_cell.angle_beta   90.00
_cell.angle_gamma   90.00
#
_symmetry.space_group_name_H-M   'P 1'
#
loop_
_entity.id
_entity.type
_entity.pdbx_description
1 polymer ?
#
loop_
_entity_poly.entity_id
_entity_poly.type
_entity_poly.pdbx_seq_one_letter_code
_entity_poly.pdbx_strand_id
1 'polypeptide(L)' 'MTIAKADGNPVNAASMLAVLGLGAQGGEEIVLASDAEGADAALDRLAKLVSEGLEELPETV' A
#
# COMPACT_ATOMS: atom_id res chain seq x y z
N MET A 1 0.64 3.74 -8.84
CA MET A 1 1.04 3.11 -7.57
C MET A 1 0.84 1.60 -7.62
N THR A 2 1.82 0.85 -7.15
CA THR A 2 1.79 -0.61 -7.04
C THR A 2 2.14 -1.05 -5.62
N ILE A 3 1.77 -2.29 -5.30
CA ILE A 3 2.14 -2.98 -4.07
C ILE A 3 2.66 -4.39 -4.41
N ALA A 4 3.73 -4.82 -3.75
CA ALA A 4 4.31 -6.16 -3.89
C ALA A 4 4.72 -6.71 -2.51
N LYS A 5 4.79 -8.04 -2.39
CA LYS A 5 5.60 -8.67 -1.32
C LYS A 5 7.08 -8.55 -1.71
N ALA A 6 8.00 -8.69 -0.75
CA ALA A 6 9.46 -8.53 -0.95
C ALA A 6 9.99 -9.18 -2.26
N ASP A 7 9.55 -10.40 -2.57
CA ASP A 7 9.97 -11.14 -3.78
C ASP A 7 8.81 -11.42 -4.76
N GLY A 8 7.71 -10.67 -4.65
CA GLY A 8 6.47 -10.88 -5.40
C GLY A 8 6.32 -9.99 -6.63
N ASN A 9 5.42 -10.37 -7.54
CA ASN A 9 5.04 -9.50 -8.65
C ASN A 9 4.18 -8.32 -8.14
N PRO A 10 4.50 -7.09 -8.54
CA PRO A 10 3.71 -5.92 -8.17
C PRO A 10 2.31 -5.99 -8.77
N VAL A 11 1.31 -5.65 -7.96
CA VAL A 11 -0.09 -5.52 -8.36
C VAL A 11 -0.56 -4.07 -8.24
N ASN A 12 -1.64 -3.73 -8.93
CA ASN A 12 -2.24 -2.40 -8.86
C ASN A 12 -2.88 -2.19 -7.48
N ALA A 13 -2.38 -1.23 -6.70
CA ALA A 13 -2.87 -0.91 -5.37
C ALA A 13 -4.30 -0.33 -5.34
N ALA A 14 -4.80 0.20 -6.47
CA ALA A 14 -6.19 0.66 -6.60
C ALA A 14 -7.18 -0.49 -6.89
N SER A 15 -6.70 -1.71 -7.16
CA SER A 15 -7.55 -2.88 -7.40
C SER A 15 -7.69 -3.71 -6.14
N MET A 16 -8.81 -3.55 -5.43
CA MET A 16 -9.02 -4.23 -4.15
C MET A 16 -8.98 -5.76 -4.28
N LEU A 17 -9.47 -6.32 -5.39
CA LEU A 17 -9.37 -7.76 -5.66
C LEU A 17 -7.93 -8.22 -5.86
N ALA A 18 -7.10 -7.44 -6.55
CA ALA A 18 -5.68 -7.78 -6.74
C ALA A 18 -4.90 -7.69 -5.43
N VAL A 19 -5.22 -6.71 -4.58
CA VAL A 19 -4.63 -6.56 -3.24
C VAL A 19 -5.02 -7.72 -2.32
N LEU A 20 -6.29 -8.12 -2.29
CA LEU A 20 -6.72 -9.30 -1.54
C LEU A 20 -6.06 -10.58 -2.08
N GLY A 21 -5.92 -10.69 -3.40
CA GLY A 21 -5.23 -11.81 -4.06
C GLY A 21 -3.72 -11.84 -3.79
N LEU A 22 -3.08 -10.71 -3.45
CA LEU A 22 -1.67 -10.66 -3.04
C LEU A 22 -1.44 -11.45 -1.75
N GLY A 23 -2.46 -11.54 -0.89
CA GLY A 23 -2.42 -12.39 0.31
C GLY A 23 -1.33 -11.99 1.31
N ALA A 24 -0.97 -10.71 1.36
CA ALA A 24 0.00 -10.19 2.33
C ALA A 24 -0.59 -10.31 3.75
N GLN A 25 0.21 -10.80 4.70
CA GLN A 25 -0.19 -11.01 6.09
C GLN A 25 0.48 -10.01 7.03
N GLY A 26 -0.12 -9.84 8.22
CA GLY A 26 0.46 -9.00 9.28
C GLY A 26 1.85 -9.49 9.67
N GLY A 27 2.82 -8.58 9.71
CA GLY A 27 4.23 -8.87 9.97
C GLY A 27 5.04 -9.21 8.73
N GLU A 28 4.44 -9.28 7.53
CA GLU A 28 5.18 -9.40 6.28
C GLU A 28 5.64 -8.03 5.76
N GLU A 29 6.82 -8.00 5.13
CA GLU A 29 7.31 -6.83 4.42
C GLU A 29 6.67 -6.71 3.03
N ILE A 30 6.24 -5.49 2.70
CA ILE A 30 5.67 -5.13 1.41
C ILE A 30 6.38 -3.89 0.87
N VAL A 31 6.39 -3.76 -0.46
CA VAL A 31 6.97 -2.63 -1.17
C VAL A 31 5.85 -1.85 -1.86
N LEU A 32 5.75 -0.56 -1.56
CA LEU A 32 4.91 0.40 -2.26
C LEU A 32 5.77 1.20 -3.23
N ALA A 33 5.31 1.37 -4.47
CA ALA A 33 6.02 2.13 -5.49
C ALA A 33 5.07 2.95 -6.35
N SER A 34 5.51 4.11 -6.83
CA SER A 34 4.73 4.94 -7.76
C SER A 34 5.64 5.84 -8.58
N ASP A 35 5.43 5.90 -9.90
CA ASP A 35 6.17 6.77 -10.82
C ASP A 35 5.45 8.11 -11.08
N ALA A 36 4.37 8.39 -10.33
CA ALA A 36 3.63 9.64 -10.47
C ALA A 36 4.40 10.81 -9.84
N GLU A 37 4.36 11.96 -10.49
CA GLU A 37 4.96 13.19 -9.98
C GLU A 37 4.31 13.58 -8.63
N GLY A 38 5.13 13.86 -7.61
CA GLY A 38 4.68 14.21 -6.27
C GLY A 38 4.08 13.07 -5.44
N ALA A 39 4.34 11.80 -5.80
CA ALA A 39 3.81 10.64 -5.09
C ALA A 39 4.36 10.44 -3.67
N ASP A 40 5.47 11.09 -3.31
CA ASP A 40 6.18 10.87 -2.04
C ASP A 40 5.25 11.01 -0.82
N ALA A 41 4.49 12.10 -0.74
CA ALA A 41 3.57 12.33 0.39
C ALA A 41 2.44 11.27 0.48
N ALA A 42 1.97 10.76 -0.66
CA ALA A 42 0.96 9.71 -0.68
C ALA A 42 1.54 8.36 -0.27
N LEU A 43 2.77 8.05 -0.73
CA LEU A 43 3.51 6.85 -0.34
C LEU A 43 3.80 6.85 1.16
N ASP A 44 4.30 7.96 1.71
CA ASP A 44 4.59 8.10 3.14
C ASP A 44 3.33 7.90 3.99
N ARG A 45 2.21 8.52 3.59
CA ARG A 45 0.93 8.38 4.30
C ARG A 45 0.45 6.93 4.28
N LEU A 46 0.52 6.26 3.13
CA LEU A 46 0.09 4.86 3.02
C LEU A 46 0.99 3.91 3.78
N ALA A 47 2.31 4.10 3.70
CA ALA A 47 3.28 3.33 4.46
C ALA A 47 2.98 3.43 5.95
N LYS A 48 2.74 4.65 6.46
CA LYS A 48 2.36 4.90 7.85
C LYS A 48 1.07 4.18 8.24
N LEU A 49 0.00 4.32 7.45
CA LEU A 49 -1.28 3.65 7.72
C LEU A 49 -1.13 2.13 7.78
N VAL A 50 -0.37 1.54 6.86
CA VAL A 50 -0.15 0.08 6.83
C VAL A 50 0.72 -0.38 8.01
N SER A 51 1.74 0.39 8.40
CA SER A 51 2.64 0.00 9.49
C SER A 51 2.08 0.24 10.89
N GLU A 52 1.33 1.31 11.08
CA GLU A 52 0.80 1.72 12.39
C GLU A 52 -0.64 1.23 12.62
N GLY A 53 -1.31 0.74 11.58
CA GLY A 53 -2.68 0.25 11.65
C GLY A 53 -3.70 1.21 11.01
N LEU A 54 -4.78 0.63 10.47
CA LEU A 54 -5.86 1.33 9.77
C LEU A 54 -6.91 1.95 10.72
N GLU A 55 -6.55 2.18 11.99
CA GLU A 55 -7.49 2.62 13.02
C GLU A 55 -7.94 4.08 12.85
N GLU A 56 -7.24 4.86 12.03
CA GLU A 56 -7.60 6.24 11.71
C GLU A 56 -8.40 6.30 10.39
N LEU A 57 -9.71 6.49 10.51
CA LEU A 57 -10.56 6.82 9.35
C LEU A 57 -10.08 8.15 8.75
N PRO A 58 -9.93 8.27 7.42
CA PRO A 58 -9.51 9.51 6.81
C PRO A 58 -10.50 10.62 7.19
N GLU A 59 -9.98 11.83 7.51
CA GLU A 59 -10.85 13.00 7.68
C GLU A 59 -11.72 13.15 6.42
N THR A 60 -13.04 13.12 6.62
CA THR A 60 -14.00 13.33 5.56
C THR A 60 -13.82 14.74 5.01
N VAL A 61 -13.30 14.83 3.77
CA VAL A 61 -13.29 16.07 2.98
C VAL A 61 -14.67 16.31 2.38
#